data_AF-A0A811L2E5-F1
#
_entry.id   AF-A0A811L2E5-F1
#
_cell.length_a   1.000
_cell.length_b   1.000
_cell.length_c   1.000
_cell.angle_alpha   90.00
_cell.angle_beta   90.00
_cell.angle_gamma   90.00
#
_symmetry.space_group_name_H-M   'P 1'
#
loop_
_entity.id
_entity.type
_entity.pdbx_description
1 polymer ?
#
loop_
_entity_poly.entity_id
_entity_poly.type
_entity_poly.pdbx_seq_one_letter_code
_entity_poly.pdbx_strand_id
1 'polypeptide(L)'
;MYWKLHWTLLQHFLIHIVIGNRIDHLLENLDIKNTWTKSDLILCTNPRIPFENPELHCETVISQHFTLLDVEYLSIQPVLIRFHKFGNKTMLKEIQNKFRKSDEVEEQVVEGAESAMNHRGRVADGLWLEPHEECILPLFHKIQQNLRLNPAIAENFLILKYDKNGHYAPHYDHLFPMTIDYDNGWFEYFGNRMATALLIVQPAEVGGGTVFPNLELVVQPGAGDLLLWFNADSNDDREYNSLHAGCPIEKGQKMAVSLWLRGNFQDQLYCPTYSSRYTSYDMIKQLGSKRSHPQFDTRPQIPREYGGYWDDEDYDDDGDGSDILHVV
;
A
#
# COMPACT_ATOMS: atom_id res chain seq x y z
N MET A 1 3.12 20.54 -44.76
CA MET A 1 3.74 19.36 -44.11
C MET A 1 4.98 19.74 -43.29
N TYR A 2 5.94 20.50 -43.84
CA TYR A 2 7.16 20.94 -43.13
C TYR A 2 6.95 21.72 -41.81
N TRP A 3 5.94 22.59 -41.76
CA TRP A 3 5.67 23.40 -40.55
C TRP A 3 5.19 22.56 -39.35
N LYS A 4 4.40 21.49 -39.57
CA LYS A 4 3.96 20.60 -38.48
C LYS A 4 5.12 19.81 -37.87
N LEU A 5 6.08 19.37 -38.69
CA LEU A 5 7.28 18.65 -38.23
C LEU A 5 8.21 19.55 -37.41
N HIS A 6 8.42 20.80 -37.84
CA HIS A 6 9.21 21.76 -37.08
C HIS A 6 8.59 22.09 -35.72
N TRP A 7 7.27 22.25 -35.64
CA TRP A 7 6.57 22.51 -34.37
C TRP A 7 6.64 21.33 -33.40
N THR A 8 6.55 20.09 -33.88
CA THR A 8 6.68 18.89 -33.04
C THR A 8 8.11 18.71 -32.53
N LEU A 9 9.12 18.95 -33.39
CA LEU A 9 10.53 18.91 -32.98
C LEU A 9 10.86 20.00 -31.94
N LEU A 10 10.32 21.21 -32.10
CA LEU A 10 10.50 22.28 -31.12
C LEU A 10 9.84 21.96 -29.78
N GLN A 11 8.63 21.38 -29.79
CA GLN A 11 7.95 20.94 -28.57
C GLN A 11 8.75 19.84 -27.84
N HIS A 12 9.22 18.83 -28.56
CA HIS A 12 10.06 17.78 -27.96
C HIS A 12 11.34 18.35 -27.37
N PHE A 13 12.01 19.26 -28.09
CA PHE A 13 13.23 19.90 -27.61
C PHE A 13 13.00 20.74 -26.35
N LEU A 14 11.91 21.52 -26.30
CA LEU A 14 11.54 22.31 -25.13
C LEU A 14 11.17 21.43 -23.93
N ILE A 15 10.46 20.32 -24.15
CA ILE A 15 10.14 19.34 -23.09
C ILE A 15 11.42 18.74 -22.51
N HIS A 16 12.37 18.35 -23.37
CA HIS A 16 13.65 17.82 -22.93
C HIS A 16 14.47 18.84 -22.12
N ILE A 17 14.49 20.11 -22.53
CA ILE A 17 15.16 21.18 -21.76
C ILE A 17 14.49 21.38 -20.40
N VAL A 18 13.16 21.44 -20.34
CA VAL A 18 12.42 21.64 -19.09
C VAL A 18 12.63 20.47 -18.12
N ILE A 19 12.59 19.24 -18.61
CA ILE A 19 12.86 18.04 -17.80
C ILE A 19 14.31 18.05 -17.31
N GLY A 20 15.27 18.33 -18.20
CA GLY A 20 16.69 18.42 -17.84
C GLY A 20 16.94 19.43 -16.71
N ASN A 21 16.40 20.64 -16.86
CA ASN A 21 16.52 21.69 -15.84
C ASN A 21 15.90 21.31 -14.48
N ARG A 22 14.78 20.57 -14.49
CA ARG A 22 14.14 20.08 -13.25
C ARG A 22 14.98 19.02 -12.55
N ILE A 23 15.54 18.07 -13.29
CA ILE A 23 16.41 17.03 -12.74
C ILE A 23 17.68 17.65 -12.17
N ASP A 24 18.31 18.58 -12.89
CA ASP A 24 19.51 19.26 -12.43
C ASP A 24 19.26 20.00 -11.10
N HIS A 25 18.10 20.66 -10.96
CA HIS A 25 17.70 21.28 -9.69
C HIS A 25 17.50 20.26 -8.55
N LEU A 26 16.85 19.11 -8.83
CA LEU A 26 16.70 18.05 -7.82
C LEU A 26 18.05 17.49 -7.36
N LEU A 27 19.01 17.37 -8.28
CA LEU A 27 20.37 16.87 -8.00
C LEU A 27 21.27 17.86 -7.25
N GLU A 28 20.82 19.10 -7.02
CA GLU A 28 21.46 20.03 -6.07
C GLU A 28 21.30 19.55 -4.61
N ASN A 29 20.27 18.77 -4.32
CA ASN A 29 20.09 18.12 -3.02
C ASN A 29 20.99 16.88 -2.93
N LEU A 30 21.90 16.86 -1.94
CA LEU A 30 22.89 15.78 -1.78
C LEU A 30 22.26 14.43 -1.47
N ASP A 31 21.18 14.38 -0.69
CA ASP A 31 20.51 13.12 -0.35
C ASP A 31 19.89 12.51 -1.61
N ILE A 32 19.12 13.30 -2.38
CA ILE A 32 18.55 12.87 -3.66
C ILE A 32 19.66 12.39 -4.61
N LYS A 33 20.74 13.14 -4.72
CA LYS A 33 21.88 12.80 -5.59
C LYS A 33 22.53 11.46 -5.22
N ASN A 34 22.57 11.11 -3.94
CA ASN A 34 23.23 9.91 -3.44
C ASN A 34 22.32 8.67 -3.47
N THR A 35 21.00 8.86 -3.37
CA THR A 35 20.05 7.75 -3.19
C THR A 35 19.20 7.45 -4.43
N TRP A 36 19.14 8.36 -5.41
CA TRP A 36 18.38 8.18 -6.66
C TRP A 36 19.26 8.00 -7.88
N THR A 37 18.79 7.18 -8.82
CA THR A 37 19.36 7.13 -10.16
C THR A 37 18.77 8.24 -11.04
N LYS A 38 19.52 8.69 -12.05
CA LYS A 38 18.98 9.65 -13.03
C LYS A 38 17.77 9.11 -13.78
N SER A 39 17.71 7.81 -14.07
CA SER A 39 16.56 7.18 -14.73
C SER A 39 15.29 7.27 -13.90
N ASP A 40 15.37 7.04 -12.59
CA ASP A 40 14.22 7.14 -11.69
C ASP A 40 13.71 8.58 -11.60
N LEU A 41 14.64 9.55 -11.52
CA LEU A 41 14.28 10.98 -11.52
C LEU A 41 13.67 11.43 -12.85
N ILE A 42 14.11 10.87 -13.98
CA ILE A 42 13.47 11.11 -15.28
C ILE A 42 12.03 10.62 -15.24
N LEU A 43 11.75 9.42 -14.70
CA LEU A 43 10.38 8.93 -14.54
C LEU A 43 9.55 9.88 -13.67
N CYS A 44 10.08 10.30 -12.52
CA CYS A 44 9.37 11.21 -11.60
C CYS A 44 9.07 12.59 -12.20
N THR A 45 9.98 13.15 -13.01
CA THR A 45 9.84 14.49 -13.58
C THR A 45 9.15 14.51 -14.93
N ASN A 46 9.13 13.37 -15.63
CA ASN A 46 8.45 13.17 -16.90
C ASN A 46 7.30 12.17 -16.68
N PRO A 47 6.15 12.62 -16.16
CA PRO A 47 4.94 11.81 -16.26
C PRO A 47 4.65 11.69 -17.77
N ARG A 48 5.12 10.61 -18.39
CA ARG A 48 4.63 10.20 -19.70
C ARG A 48 3.09 10.17 -19.59
N ILE A 49 2.47 10.37 -20.75
CA ILE A 49 1.06 10.06 -21.05
C ILE A 49 0.56 9.01 -20.04
N PRO A 50 -0.54 9.27 -19.29
CA PRO A 50 -1.02 8.38 -18.23
C PRO A 50 -0.90 6.96 -18.73
N PHE A 51 -0.21 6.09 -17.99
CA PHE A 51 0.15 4.75 -18.43
C PHE A 51 -1.05 4.08 -19.11
N GLU A 52 -1.11 4.16 -20.44
CA GLU A 52 -2.19 3.60 -21.24
C GLU A 52 -1.77 2.18 -21.51
N ASN A 53 -2.05 1.29 -20.56
CA ASN A 53 -2.10 -0.11 -20.87
C ASN A 53 -3.52 -0.41 -21.36
N PRO A 54 -3.75 -0.65 -22.66
CA PRO A 54 -5.08 -0.89 -23.21
C PRO A 54 -5.73 -2.18 -22.69
N GLU A 55 -4.98 -3.07 -22.03
CA GLU A 55 -5.51 -4.25 -21.33
C GLU A 55 -5.96 -3.94 -19.89
N LEU A 56 -5.53 -2.82 -19.34
CA LEU A 56 -5.92 -2.37 -18.01
C LEU A 56 -7.08 -1.39 -18.12
N HIS A 57 -8.10 -1.63 -17.31
CA HIS A 57 -9.35 -0.90 -17.37
C HIS A 57 -9.70 -0.31 -16.01
N CYS A 58 -10.40 0.81 -16.04
CA CYS A 58 -11.13 1.30 -14.88
C CYS A 58 -12.50 0.64 -14.86
N GLU A 59 -12.92 0.14 -13.71
CA GLU A 59 -14.27 -0.35 -13.50
C GLU A 59 -14.82 0.07 -12.14
N THR A 60 -16.14 0.21 -12.06
CA THR A 60 -16.83 0.36 -10.78
C THR A 60 -17.32 -1.01 -10.35
N VAL A 61 -16.76 -1.54 -9.26
CA VAL A 61 -17.15 -2.83 -8.69
C VAL A 61 -18.00 -2.64 -7.44
N ILE A 62 -18.90 -3.58 -7.17
CA ILE A 62 -19.64 -3.64 -5.92
C ILE A 62 -18.92 -4.62 -5.00
N SER A 63 -18.44 -4.13 -3.86
CA SER A 63 -17.80 -4.97 -2.85
C SER A 63 -18.80 -5.94 -2.20
N GLN A 64 -18.29 -6.92 -1.45
CA GLN A 64 -19.13 -7.85 -0.68
C GLN A 64 -20.04 -7.16 0.36
N HIS A 65 -19.74 -5.90 0.72
CA HIS A 65 -20.55 -5.06 1.60
C HIS A 65 -21.35 -3.99 0.83
N PHE A 66 -21.67 -4.27 -0.44
CA PHE A 66 -22.51 -3.41 -1.31
C PHE A 66 -21.97 -1.98 -1.49
N THR A 67 -20.68 -1.78 -1.33
CA THR A 67 -20.03 -0.48 -1.54
C THR A 67 -19.53 -0.41 -2.97
N LEU A 68 -19.85 0.68 -3.67
CA LEU A 68 -19.28 0.97 -4.98
C LEU A 68 -17.82 1.42 -4.81
N LEU A 69 -16.92 0.75 -5.51
CA LEU A 69 -15.50 1.08 -5.56
C LEU A 69 -15.12 1.37 -7.01
N ASP A 70 -14.54 2.53 -7.25
CA ASP A 70 -13.95 2.87 -8.54
C ASP A 70 -12.50 2.35 -8.53
N VAL A 71 -12.23 1.33 -9.35
CA VAL A 71 -10.98 0.57 -9.36
C VAL A 71 -10.25 0.80 -10.67
N GLU A 72 -8.95 1.05 -10.59
CA GLU A 72 -8.03 1.15 -11.71
C GLU A 72 -6.90 0.14 -11.50
N TYR A 73 -6.85 -0.88 -12.33
CA TYR A 73 -5.75 -1.85 -12.33
C TYR A 73 -4.55 -1.23 -13.05
N LEU A 74 -3.37 -1.25 -12.44
CA LEU A 74 -2.16 -0.60 -12.98
C LEU A 74 -1.05 -1.60 -13.30
N SER A 75 -1.06 -2.77 -12.67
CA SER A 75 -0.23 -3.91 -13.04
C SER A 75 -0.84 -5.21 -12.52
N ILE A 76 -0.52 -6.31 -13.19
CA ILE A 76 -0.82 -7.68 -12.75
C ILE A 76 0.37 -8.34 -12.05
N GLN A 77 1.59 -7.83 -12.25
CA GLN A 77 2.81 -8.33 -11.61
C GLN A 77 3.81 -7.20 -11.29
N PRO A 78 3.91 -6.76 -10.01
CA PRO A 78 3.00 -7.11 -8.91
C PRO A 78 1.58 -6.71 -9.27
N VAL A 79 0.63 -7.30 -8.58
CA VAL A 79 -0.70 -6.70 -8.56
C VAL A 79 -0.56 -5.31 -7.95
N LEU A 80 -0.93 -4.29 -8.72
CA LEU A 80 -0.95 -2.88 -8.32
C LEU A 80 -2.30 -2.31 -8.74
N ILE A 81 -3.05 -1.85 -7.75
CA ILE A 81 -4.43 -1.39 -7.91
C ILE A 81 -4.56 -0.01 -7.27
N ARG A 82 -5.25 0.89 -7.94
CA ARG A 82 -5.70 2.16 -7.39
C ARG A 82 -7.20 2.13 -7.17
N PHE A 83 -7.62 2.44 -5.95
CA PHE A 83 -9.01 2.70 -5.61
C PHE A 83 -9.22 4.21 -5.56
N HIS A 84 -10.01 4.74 -6.49
CA HIS A 84 -10.30 6.17 -6.57
C HIS A 84 -11.24 6.59 -5.43
N LYS A 85 -10.92 7.71 -4.77
CA LYS A 85 -11.75 8.30 -3.69
C LYS A 85 -12.13 7.28 -2.60
N PHE A 86 -11.23 6.36 -2.29
CA PHE A 86 -11.39 5.40 -1.22
C PHE A 86 -11.55 6.08 0.14
N GLY A 87 -10.74 7.09 0.45
CA GLY A 87 -10.92 8.00 1.57
C GLY A 87 -11.89 9.14 1.25
N ASN A 88 -12.88 9.38 2.11
CA ASN A 88 -13.78 10.52 1.97
C ASN A 88 -13.19 11.78 2.61
N LYS A 89 -13.70 12.97 2.25
CA LYS A 89 -13.19 14.26 2.75
C LYS A 89 -13.18 14.39 4.27
N THR A 90 -14.12 13.77 4.97
CA THR A 90 -14.18 13.81 6.45
C THR A 90 -13.03 13.02 7.05
N MET A 91 -12.84 11.78 6.59
CA MET A 91 -11.71 10.92 6.98
C MET A 91 -10.37 11.62 6.76
N LEU A 92 -10.16 12.24 5.58
CA LEU A 92 -8.90 12.93 5.28
C LEU A 92 -8.64 14.10 6.24
N LYS A 93 -9.68 14.87 6.57
CA LYS A 93 -9.57 15.99 7.53
C LYS A 93 -9.24 15.53 8.94
N GLU A 94 -9.85 14.43 9.40
CA GLU A 94 -9.56 13.89 10.73
C GLU A 94 -8.11 13.39 10.83
N ILE A 95 -7.60 12.72 9.79
CA ILE A 95 -6.19 12.30 9.72
C ILE A 95 -5.26 13.52 9.76
N GLN A 96 -5.53 14.56 8.95
CA GLN A 96 -4.76 15.81 8.96
C GLN A 96 -4.80 16.50 10.34
N ASN A 97 -5.96 16.50 10.99
CA ASN A 97 -6.14 17.10 12.31
C ASN A 97 -5.39 16.34 13.40
N LYS A 98 -5.41 15.00 13.39
CA LYS A 98 -4.62 14.17 14.31
C LYS A 98 -3.14 14.48 14.16
N PHE A 99 -2.61 14.48 12.93
CA PHE A 99 -1.22 14.80 12.66
C PHE A 99 -0.82 16.20 13.16
N ARG A 100 -1.62 17.23 12.86
CA ARG A 100 -1.32 18.62 13.24
C ARG A 100 -1.33 18.86 14.76
N LYS A 101 -2.10 18.07 15.51
CA LYS A 101 -2.29 18.25 16.96
C LYS A 101 -1.41 17.32 17.80
N SER A 102 -0.74 16.35 17.18
CA SER A 102 0.05 15.37 17.91
C SER A 102 1.42 15.95 18.26
N ASP A 103 1.83 15.74 19.51
CA ASP A 103 3.19 16.03 19.98
C ASP A 103 4.13 14.83 19.78
N GLU A 104 3.62 13.71 19.24
CA GLU A 104 4.36 12.45 18.98
C GLU A 104 4.89 12.37 17.54
N VAL A 105 4.84 13.47 16.79
CA VAL A 105 5.38 13.51 15.41
C VAL A 105 6.91 13.44 15.48
N GLU A 106 7.48 12.50 14.74
CA GLU A 106 8.92 12.24 14.70
C GLU A 106 9.47 12.30 13.27
N GLU A 107 10.73 12.72 13.12
CA GLU A 107 11.42 12.66 11.84
C GLU A 107 11.62 11.19 11.41
N GLN A 108 11.20 10.88 10.20
CA GLN A 108 11.27 9.56 9.60
C GLN A 108 12.44 9.46 8.64
N VAL A 109 13.65 9.73 9.14
CA VAL A 109 14.88 9.70 8.34
C VAL A 109 15.47 8.30 8.31
N VAL A 110 15.80 7.83 7.11
CA VAL A 110 16.44 6.54 6.88
C VAL A 110 17.77 6.82 6.21
N GLU A 111 18.86 6.90 6.97
CA GLU A 111 20.18 7.28 6.46
C GLU A 111 20.73 6.23 5.48
N GLY A 112 21.08 6.67 4.27
CA GLY A 112 21.72 5.82 3.27
C GLY A 112 23.24 5.97 3.28
N ALA A 113 23.95 5.06 3.95
CA ALA A 113 25.21 4.44 3.52
C ALA A 113 25.87 3.60 4.65
N GLU A 114 26.49 2.48 4.25
CA GLU A 114 27.47 1.66 4.99
C GLU A 114 27.04 0.75 6.15
N SER A 115 25.75 0.44 6.31
CA SER A 115 25.37 -0.80 7.02
C SER A 115 24.58 -1.71 6.11
N ALA A 116 24.91 -2.99 6.15
CA ALA A 116 24.40 -4.02 5.27
C ALA A 116 22.87 -4.17 5.37
N MET A 117 22.15 -3.45 4.51
CA MET A 117 20.96 -3.84 3.71
C MET A 117 20.08 -2.60 3.42
N ASN A 118 20.28 -2.00 2.24
CA ASN A 118 19.37 -1.11 1.50
C ASN A 118 18.32 -0.29 2.30
N HIS A 119 18.77 0.78 2.95
CA HIS A 119 17.93 1.80 3.56
C HIS A 119 18.25 3.15 2.88
N ARG A 120 17.59 3.42 1.75
CA ARG A 120 18.07 4.38 0.73
C ARG A 120 17.55 5.81 0.91
N GLY A 121 17.54 6.43 2.08
CA GLY A 121 17.14 7.84 2.19
C GLY A 121 15.62 8.04 2.16
N ARG A 122 15.04 8.27 3.33
CA ARG A 122 13.70 8.84 3.49
C ARG A 122 13.84 10.18 4.18
N VAL A 123 13.06 11.17 3.74
CA VAL A 123 12.98 12.49 4.37
C VAL A 123 11.51 12.87 4.50
N ALA A 124 10.96 12.63 5.70
CA ALA A 124 9.55 12.85 6.03
C ALA A 124 9.38 13.08 7.54
N ASP A 125 8.24 13.63 7.93
CA ASP A 125 7.72 13.58 9.29
C ASP A 125 6.72 12.43 9.39
N GLY A 126 6.70 11.72 10.52
CA GLY A 126 5.87 10.54 10.75
C GLY A 126 5.05 10.59 12.03
N LEU A 127 3.89 9.95 12.01
CA LEU A 127 3.11 9.65 13.21
C LEU A 127 2.54 8.24 13.11
N TRP A 128 2.95 7.37 14.03
CA TRP A 128 2.40 6.03 14.16
C TRP A 128 1.05 6.06 14.85
N LEU A 129 0.11 5.26 14.36
CA LEU A 129 -1.24 5.16 14.89
C LEU A 129 -1.63 3.69 15.05
N GLU A 130 -2.13 3.36 16.23
CA GLU A 130 -2.68 2.05 16.49
C GLU A 130 -4.02 1.88 15.76
N PRO A 131 -4.44 0.65 15.42
CA PRO A 131 -5.64 0.40 14.63
C PRO A 131 -6.95 0.92 15.24
N HIS A 132 -6.97 1.17 16.56
CA HIS A 132 -8.14 1.62 17.30
C HIS A 132 -8.25 3.15 17.43
N GLU A 133 -7.30 3.90 16.88
CA GLU A 133 -7.34 5.37 16.85
C GLU A 133 -8.55 5.87 16.02
N GLU A 134 -9.36 6.76 16.61
CA GLU A 134 -10.64 7.19 16.04
C GLU A 134 -10.53 7.72 14.60
N CYS A 135 -9.44 8.44 14.29
CA CYS A 135 -9.23 9.01 12.96
C CYS A 135 -8.92 7.96 11.87
N ILE A 136 -8.49 6.75 12.25
CA ILE A 136 -8.12 5.66 11.34
C ILE A 136 -9.19 4.57 11.28
N LEU A 137 -10.04 4.40 12.31
CA LEU A 137 -11.13 3.42 12.32
C LEU A 137 -11.96 3.38 11.01
N PRO A 138 -12.34 4.52 10.40
CA PRO A 138 -13.06 4.48 9.12
C PRO A 138 -12.25 3.86 7.98
N LEU A 139 -10.94 4.08 7.93
CA LEU A 139 -10.05 3.48 6.93
C LEU A 139 -9.88 1.98 7.20
N PHE A 140 -9.64 1.62 8.46
CA PHE A 140 -9.54 0.22 8.91
C PHE A 140 -10.77 -0.59 8.48
N HIS A 141 -11.97 -0.15 8.85
CA HIS A 141 -13.20 -0.85 8.48
C HIS A 141 -13.41 -0.90 6.97
N LYS A 142 -13.09 0.19 6.25
CA LYS A 142 -13.25 0.21 4.80
C LYS A 142 -12.32 -0.79 4.12
N ILE A 143 -11.06 -0.92 4.55
CA ILE A 143 -10.13 -1.94 4.07
C ILE A 143 -10.67 -3.34 4.38
N GLN A 144 -11.04 -3.58 5.64
CA GLN A 144 -11.53 -4.89 6.10
C GLN A 144 -12.76 -5.35 5.33
N GLN A 145 -13.74 -4.47 5.16
CA GLN A 145 -15.00 -4.80 4.52
C GLN A 145 -14.85 -4.94 3.00
N ASN A 146 -14.07 -4.07 2.37
CA ASN A 146 -14.14 -3.92 0.92
C ASN A 146 -13.01 -4.60 0.16
N LEU A 147 -11.87 -4.85 0.81
CA LEU A 147 -10.68 -5.35 0.13
C LEU A 147 -10.35 -6.81 0.46
N ARG A 148 -11.15 -7.46 1.32
CA ARG A 148 -10.90 -8.83 1.81
C ARG A 148 -9.52 -9.01 2.44
N LEU A 149 -9.04 -7.95 3.08
CA LEU A 149 -7.79 -7.92 3.81
C LEU A 149 -8.12 -7.77 5.29
N ASN A 150 -7.32 -8.38 6.15
CA ASN A 150 -7.43 -8.22 7.58
C ASN A 150 -6.41 -7.15 8.05
N PRO A 151 -6.82 -5.90 8.28
CA PRO A 151 -5.91 -4.87 8.80
C PRO A 151 -5.57 -5.05 10.28
N ALA A 152 -6.24 -5.95 11.02
CA ALA A 152 -5.95 -6.18 12.44
C ALA A 152 -4.60 -6.87 12.69
N ILE A 153 -4.09 -7.57 11.67
CA ILE A 153 -2.80 -8.27 11.68
C ILE A 153 -1.71 -7.49 10.93
N ALA A 154 -2.04 -6.29 10.46
CA ALA A 154 -1.07 -5.40 9.85
C ALA A 154 -0.19 -4.76 10.93
N GLU A 155 0.91 -4.15 10.51
CA GLU A 155 1.63 -3.21 11.37
C GLU A 155 0.75 -1.98 11.67
N ASN A 156 1.13 -1.19 12.68
CA ASN A 156 0.50 0.10 12.96
C ASN A 156 0.49 1.00 11.72
N PHE A 157 -0.54 1.84 11.62
CA PHE A 157 -0.65 2.80 10.54
C PHE A 157 0.42 3.88 10.70
N LEU A 158 0.99 4.35 9.60
CA LEU A 158 1.98 5.43 9.62
C LEU A 158 1.51 6.59 8.74
N ILE A 159 1.14 7.71 9.38
CA ILE A 159 0.96 8.98 8.65
C ILE A 159 2.35 9.50 8.30
N LEU A 160 2.56 9.82 7.02
CA LEU A 160 3.79 10.42 6.51
C LEU A 160 3.48 11.77 5.88
N LYS A 161 4.17 12.82 6.31
CA LYS A 161 4.15 14.15 5.70
C LYS A 161 5.51 14.43 5.08
N TYR A 162 5.49 14.80 3.81
CA TYR A 162 6.67 15.17 3.04
C TYR A 162 6.54 16.64 2.64
N ASP A 163 7.54 17.43 3.03
CA ASP A 163 7.67 18.83 2.61
C ASP A 163 8.47 18.94 1.31
N LYS A 164 8.75 20.16 0.86
CA LYS A 164 9.59 20.39 -0.32
C LYS A 164 10.93 19.64 -0.18
N ASN A 165 11.36 18.97 -1.24
CA ASN A 165 12.50 18.04 -1.30
C ASN A 165 12.32 16.72 -0.52
N GLY A 166 11.24 16.58 0.25
CA GLY A 166 10.87 15.33 0.89
C GLY A 166 10.66 14.23 -0.16
N HIS A 167 11.16 13.05 0.16
CA HIS A 167 11.16 11.90 -0.74
C HIS A 167 11.39 10.60 0.02
N TYR A 168 11.26 9.49 -0.67
CA TYR A 168 11.72 8.19 -0.18
C TYR A 168 12.31 7.42 -1.36
N ALA A 169 13.61 7.16 -1.37
CA ALA A 169 14.25 6.57 -2.54
C ALA A 169 13.88 5.09 -2.75
N PRO A 170 14.21 4.52 -3.93
CA PRO A 170 13.75 3.19 -4.32
C PRO A 170 14.08 2.07 -3.32
N HIS A 171 13.06 1.40 -2.82
CA HIS A 171 13.16 0.33 -1.82
C HIS A 171 12.10 -0.74 -2.03
N TYR A 172 12.23 -1.82 -1.24
CA TYR A 172 11.22 -2.87 -1.12
C TYR A 172 10.62 -2.80 0.27
N ASP A 173 9.30 -2.98 0.36
CA ASP A 173 8.62 -3.18 1.64
C ASP A 173 8.72 -4.64 2.10
N HIS A 174 8.96 -5.59 1.20
CA HIS A 174 9.24 -6.99 1.57
C HIS A 174 10.51 -7.05 2.41
N LEU A 175 10.36 -7.53 3.65
CA LEU A 175 11.44 -7.58 4.61
C LEU A 175 12.44 -8.66 4.20
N PHE A 176 13.73 -8.33 4.25
CA PHE A 176 14.74 -9.38 4.26
C PHE A 176 14.76 -10.00 5.66
N PRO A 177 14.71 -11.34 5.78
CA PRO A 177 14.91 -12.01 7.05
C PRO A 177 16.39 -11.86 7.45
N MET A 178 16.77 -10.70 7.98
CA MET A 178 18.07 -10.54 8.63
C MET A 178 17.90 -10.82 10.11
N THR A 179 18.63 -11.85 10.53
CA THR A 179 19.11 -12.11 11.89
C THR A 179 18.04 -11.96 12.96
N ILE A 180 17.49 -13.11 13.37
CA ILE A 180 16.82 -13.51 14.63
C ILE A 180 16.74 -12.50 15.81
N ASP A 181 17.62 -11.51 15.90
CA ASP A 181 17.68 -10.51 16.97
C ASP A 181 16.69 -9.33 16.79
N TYR A 182 16.13 -9.09 15.60
CA TYR A 182 15.15 -8.01 15.34
C TYR A 182 13.70 -8.48 15.24
N ASP A 183 13.47 -9.79 15.22
CA ASP A 183 12.13 -10.34 15.16
C ASP A 183 11.68 -10.82 16.52
N ASN A 184 10.80 -10.07 17.17
CA ASN A 184 10.17 -10.38 18.45
C ASN A 184 9.19 -11.57 18.34
N GLY A 185 9.40 -12.49 17.39
CA GLY A 185 8.44 -13.48 16.90
C GLY A 185 7.31 -12.91 16.04
N TRP A 186 7.37 -11.62 15.68
CA TRP A 186 6.30 -10.94 14.93
C TRP A 186 6.28 -11.35 13.45
N PHE A 187 7.44 -11.45 12.81
CA PHE A 187 7.61 -11.98 11.46
C PHE A 187 7.39 -13.49 11.45
N GLU A 188 7.84 -14.24 12.46
CA GLU A 188 7.51 -15.67 12.57
C GLU A 188 5.99 -15.91 12.67
N TYR A 189 5.29 -15.11 13.50
CA TYR A 189 3.86 -15.29 13.75
C TYR A 189 2.97 -14.74 12.62
N PHE A 190 3.20 -13.50 12.19
CA PHE A 190 2.36 -12.82 11.20
C PHE A 190 2.90 -12.94 9.76
N GLY A 191 4.12 -13.40 9.56
CA GLY A 191 4.77 -13.49 8.25
C GLY A 191 5.38 -12.18 7.77
N ASN A 192 5.82 -12.17 6.52
CA ASN A 192 6.40 -11.00 5.89
C ASN A 192 5.33 -9.94 5.55
N ARG A 193 5.76 -8.73 5.17
CA ARG A 193 4.91 -7.69 4.59
C ARG A 193 4.46 -8.14 3.20
N MET A 194 3.32 -8.82 3.11
CA MET A 194 2.73 -9.32 1.86
C MET A 194 2.32 -8.18 0.93
N ALA A 195 1.72 -7.12 1.46
CA ALA A 195 1.16 -6.02 0.67
C ALA A 195 1.26 -4.69 1.40
N THR A 196 1.23 -3.60 0.63
CA THR A 196 1.20 -2.24 1.16
C THR A 196 -0.05 -1.54 0.66
N ALA A 197 -0.79 -0.93 1.59
CA ALA A 197 -1.90 -0.03 1.29
C ALA A 197 -1.47 1.41 1.64
N LEU A 198 -1.49 2.29 0.64
CA LEU A 198 -1.07 3.69 0.77
C LEU A 198 -2.22 4.63 0.41
N LEU A 199 -2.84 5.23 1.42
CA LEU A 199 -3.90 6.23 1.24
C LEU A 199 -3.26 7.60 1.06
N ILE A 200 -3.60 8.32 -0.01
CA ILE A 200 -3.17 9.70 -0.19
C ILE A 200 -4.16 10.62 0.49
N VAL A 201 -3.68 11.31 1.53
CA VAL A 201 -4.47 12.29 2.26
C VAL A 201 -4.42 13.64 1.55
N GLN A 202 -3.24 14.00 1.07
CA GLN A 202 -2.99 15.23 0.32
C GLN A 202 -1.88 14.98 -0.71
N PRO A 203 -2.13 15.17 -2.02
CA PRO A 203 -1.08 15.15 -3.02
C PRO A 203 -0.25 16.45 -2.98
N ALA A 204 1.01 16.36 -3.37
CA ALA A 204 1.83 17.54 -3.61
C ALA A 204 1.34 18.32 -4.84
N GLU A 205 1.71 19.60 -4.94
CA GLU A 205 1.37 20.41 -6.11
C GLU A 205 2.19 20.01 -7.34
N VAL A 206 3.48 19.71 -7.15
CA VAL A 206 4.40 19.23 -8.19
C VAL A 206 5.37 18.22 -7.58
N GLY A 207 5.54 17.07 -8.26
CA GLY A 207 6.32 15.94 -7.75
C GLY A 207 5.48 15.04 -6.83
N GLY A 208 6.13 14.28 -5.94
CA GLY A 208 5.42 13.50 -4.92
C GLY A 208 4.65 12.25 -5.41
N GLY A 209 4.73 11.89 -6.68
CA GLY A 209 4.17 10.63 -7.19
C GLY A 209 4.80 9.39 -6.55
N THR A 210 4.16 8.23 -6.72
CA THR A 210 4.76 6.94 -6.36
C THR A 210 5.28 6.29 -7.63
N VAL A 211 6.60 6.15 -7.75
CA VAL A 211 7.25 5.52 -8.91
C VAL A 211 7.53 4.05 -8.63
N PHE A 212 7.31 3.20 -9.63
CA PHE A 212 7.68 1.79 -9.68
C PHE A 212 8.69 1.60 -10.81
N PRO A 213 10.01 1.74 -10.54
CA PRO A 213 11.02 1.79 -11.59
C PRO A 213 11.03 0.58 -12.52
N ASN A 214 10.85 -0.62 -11.97
CA ASN A 214 10.84 -1.87 -12.75
C ASN A 214 9.62 -2.00 -13.66
N LEU A 215 8.55 -1.23 -13.41
CA LEU A 215 7.38 -1.12 -14.27
C LEU A 215 7.45 0.09 -15.22
N GLU A 216 8.49 0.92 -15.13
CA GLU A 216 8.57 2.23 -15.79
C GLU A 216 7.32 3.11 -15.56
N LEU A 217 6.69 2.96 -14.39
CA LEU A 217 5.39 3.54 -14.07
C LEU A 217 5.52 4.59 -12.95
N VAL A 218 4.84 5.72 -13.10
CA VAL A 218 4.60 6.68 -12.00
C VAL A 218 3.10 6.84 -11.81
N VAL A 219 2.64 6.55 -10.60
CA VAL A 219 1.26 6.78 -10.19
C VAL A 219 1.18 8.15 -9.53
N GLN A 220 0.27 9.00 -10.04
CA GLN A 220 -0.03 10.32 -9.48
C GLN A 220 -1.43 10.31 -8.83
N PRO A 221 -1.57 9.68 -7.66
CA PRO A 221 -2.84 9.58 -6.96
C PRO A 221 -3.35 10.94 -6.45
N GLY A 222 -4.67 11.14 -6.51
CA GLY A 222 -5.36 12.28 -5.94
C GLY A 222 -5.68 12.10 -4.46
N ALA A 223 -6.17 13.17 -3.82
CA ALA A 223 -6.62 13.09 -2.43
C ALA A 223 -7.78 12.10 -2.28
N GLY A 224 -7.63 11.16 -1.35
CA GLY A 224 -8.57 10.08 -1.08
C GLY A 224 -8.28 8.79 -1.85
N ASP A 225 -7.35 8.79 -2.80
CA ASP A 225 -7.02 7.55 -3.52
C ASP A 225 -6.19 6.62 -2.65
N LEU A 226 -6.49 5.32 -2.72
CA LEU A 226 -5.72 4.27 -2.08
C LEU A 226 -4.97 3.47 -3.15
N LEU A 227 -3.65 3.38 -3.02
CA LEU A 227 -2.86 2.41 -3.77
C LEU A 227 -2.72 1.14 -2.95
N LEU A 228 -2.93 -0.02 -3.58
CA LEU A 228 -2.68 -1.33 -3.01
C LEU A 228 -1.75 -2.08 -3.94
N TRP A 229 -0.62 -2.54 -3.44
CA TRP A 229 0.25 -3.45 -4.18
C TRP A 229 0.79 -4.57 -3.32
N PHE A 230 1.17 -5.66 -3.98
CA PHE A 230 1.76 -6.82 -3.35
C PHE A 230 3.28 -6.76 -3.43
N ASN A 231 3.94 -7.01 -2.29
CA ASN A 231 5.39 -7.00 -2.13
C ASN A 231 5.99 -8.42 -2.21
N ALA A 232 5.14 -9.45 -2.08
CA ALA A 232 5.52 -10.85 -2.13
C ALA A 232 4.80 -11.57 -3.29
N ASP A 233 5.44 -12.59 -3.85
CA ASP A 233 4.87 -13.49 -4.84
C ASP A 233 4.09 -14.65 -4.18
N SER A 234 3.66 -15.63 -4.98
CA SER A 234 2.89 -16.78 -4.48
C SER A 234 3.66 -17.73 -3.55
N ASN A 235 4.98 -17.61 -3.48
CA ASN A 235 5.84 -18.38 -2.62
C ASN A 235 6.27 -17.59 -1.37
N ASP A 236 5.70 -16.40 -1.14
CA ASP A 236 6.15 -15.42 -0.12
C ASP A 236 7.57 -14.87 -0.38
N ASP A 237 8.12 -15.14 -1.57
CA ASP A 237 9.37 -14.55 -2.00
C ASP A 237 9.13 -13.10 -2.43
N ARG A 238 10.18 -12.29 -2.41
CA ARG A 238 10.09 -10.89 -2.84
C ARG A 238 9.60 -10.78 -4.28
N GLU A 239 8.55 -10.01 -4.48
CA GLU A 239 8.13 -9.59 -5.83
C GLU A 239 9.04 -8.44 -6.28
N TYR A 240 10.00 -8.73 -7.17
CA TYR A 240 11.01 -7.76 -7.60
C TYR A 240 10.42 -6.56 -8.35
N ASN A 241 9.28 -6.71 -9.01
CA ASN A 241 8.60 -5.60 -9.69
C ASN A 241 7.87 -4.66 -8.70
N SER A 242 7.82 -4.99 -7.40
CA SER A 242 7.31 -4.11 -6.34
C SER A 242 8.31 -3.05 -5.87
N LEU A 243 9.50 -2.96 -6.48
CA LEU A 243 10.45 -1.89 -6.22
C LEU A 243 9.75 -0.55 -6.44
N HIS A 244 9.72 0.30 -5.42
CA HIS A 244 8.98 1.55 -5.48
C HIS A 244 9.65 2.67 -4.68
N ALA A 245 9.24 3.90 -4.96
CA ALA A 245 9.79 5.09 -4.33
C ALA A 245 8.75 6.23 -4.27
N GLY A 246 8.92 7.15 -3.32
CA GLY A 246 8.20 8.42 -3.28
C GLY A 246 9.00 9.50 -4.00
N CYS A 247 8.55 9.91 -5.18
CA CYS A 247 9.22 10.92 -6.00
C CYS A 247 9.46 12.21 -5.21
N PRO A 248 10.61 12.89 -5.39
CA PRO A 248 10.88 14.16 -4.74
C PRO A 248 9.78 15.20 -4.95
N ILE A 249 9.46 15.95 -3.90
CA ILE A 249 8.51 17.05 -3.96
C ILE A 249 9.21 18.31 -4.44
N GLU A 250 8.77 18.85 -5.56
CA GLU A 250 9.29 20.11 -6.10
C GLU A 250 8.50 21.31 -5.56
N LYS A 251 7.18 21.13 -5.35
CA LYS A 251 6.29 22.17 -4.85
C LYS A 251 5.15 21.61 -4.01
N GLY A 252 4.81 22.30 -2.93
CA GLY A 252 3.74 21.93 -2.00
C GLY A 252 4.19 20.91 -0.96
N GLN A 253 3.24 20.12 -0.46
CA GLN A 253 3.45 19.07 0.55
C GLN A 253 2.59 17.86 0.19
N LYS A 254 3.10 16.66 0.48
CA LYS A 254 2.34 15.41 0.37
C LYS A 254 2.05 14.88 1.77
N MET A 255 0.86 14.34 1.98
CA MET A 255 0.52 13.54 3.15
C MET A 255 -0.09 12.22 2.72
N ALA A 256 0.36 11.12 3.33
CA ALA A 256 -0.16 9.78 3.06
C ALA A 256 -0.26 8.97 4.36
N VAL A 257 -1.10 7.93 4.35
CA VAL A 257 -1.13 6.89 5.39
C VAL A 257 -0.65 5.59 4.77
N SER A 258 0.41 5.02 5.33
CA SER A 258 0.92 3.69 4.95
C SER A 258 0.38 2.64 5.92
N LEU A 259 0.03 1.47 5.38
CA LEU A 259 -0.30 0.26 6.13
C LEU A 259 0.41 -0.92 5.49
N TRP A 260 1.28 -1.59 6.24
CA TRP A 260 1.95 -2.81 5.81
C TRP A 260 1.18 -4.04 6.31
N LEU A 261 0.58 -4.76 5.36
CA LEU A 261 -0.23 -5.94 5.61
C LEU A 261 0.67 -7.17 5.71
N ARG A 262 0.51 -7.92 6.80
CA ARG A 262 1.22 -9.19 7.02
C ARG A 262 0.54 -10.35 6.31
N GLY A 263 1.32 -11.39 6.01
CA GLY A 263 0.90 -12.48 5.14
C GLY A 263 0.07 -13.59 5.78
N ASN A 264 0.31 -13.93 7.05
CA ASN A 264 -0.42 -14.98 7.77
C ASN A 264 -1.81 -14.48 8.21
N PHE A 265 -2.76 -15.38 8.48
CA PHE A 265 -4.11 -15.06 8.99
C PHE A 265 -4.93 -14.07 8.14
N GLN A 266 -4.60 -13.97 6.85
CA GLN A 266 -5.42 -13.31 5.83
C GLN A 266 -6.51 -14.28 5.36
N ASP A 267 -7.42 -14.66 6.26
CA ASP A 267 -8.36 -15.77 5.99
C ASP A 267 -9.41 -15.43 4.90
N GLN A 268 -9.67 -14.15 4.69
CA GLN A 268 -10.64 -13.66 3.69
C GLN A 268 -10.14 -13.77 2.24
N LEU A 269 -8.88 -14.16 2.11
CA LEU A 269 -8.13 -14.24 0.88
C LEU A 269 -8.18 -15.71 0.35
N TYR A 270 -8.57 -16.70 1.18
CA TYR A 270 -8.81 -18.07 0.73
C TYR A 270 -10.00 -18.15 -0.25
N CYS A 271 -9.76 -18.68 -1.45
CA CYS A 271 -10.82 -19.01 -2.40
C CYS A 271 -11.28 -20.46 -2.18
N PRO A 272 -12.51 -20.71 -1.68
CA PRO A 272 -12.95 -22.05 -1.29
C PRO A 272 -13.21 -23.01 -2.47
N THR A 273 -13.03 -22.57 -3.72
CA THR A 273 -13.40 -23.37 -4.91
C THR A 273 -12.32 -24.34 -5.39
N TYR A 274 -11.14 -24.43 -4.75
CA TYR A 274 -10.09 -25.39 -5.10
C TYR A 274 -9.64 -26.24 -3.91
N SER A 275 -9.63 -27.56 -4.07
CA SER A 275 -9.25 -28.57 -3.06
C SER A 275 -7.73 -28.70 -2.84
N SER A 276 -7.00 -27.60 -2.96
CA SER A 276 -5.55 -27.58 -2.80
C SER A 276 -5.17 -26.33 -2.03
N ARG A 277 -4.22 -26.50 -1.11
CA ARG A 277 -3.71 -25.54 -0.12
C ARG A 277 -3.03 -24.33 -0.78
N TYR A 278 -3.75 -23.60 -1.61
CA TYR A 278 -3.29 -22.35 -2.18
C TYR A 278 -3.84 -21.21 -1.33
N THR A 279 -2.92 -20.45 -0.78
CA THR A 279 -3.20 -19.13 -0.22
C THR A 279 -3.59 -18.19 -1.38
N SER A 280 -4.40 -17.19 -1.09
CA SER A 280 -4.82 -16.07 -1.97
C SER A 280 -3.81 -15.47 -2.94
N TYR A 281 -2.53 -15.66 -2.70
CA TYR A 281 -1.43 -15.07 -3.45
C TYR A 281 -1.45 -15.48 -4.95
N ASP A 282 -2.28 -16.46 -5.29
CA ASP A 282 -2.50 -16.94 -6.65
C ASP A 282 -3.61 -16.17 -7.40
N MET A 283 -3.72 -14.84 -7.25
CA MET A 283 -4.73 -14.04 -7.99
C MET A 283 -4.59 -14.22 -9.52
N ILE A 284 -3.36 -14.45 -10.01
CA ILE A 284 -3.07 -14.76 -11.42
C ILE A 284 -3.66 -16.12 -11.86
N LYS A 285 -3.62 -17.18 -11.03
CA LYS A 285 -4.28 -18.46 -11.36
C LYS A 285 -5.78 -18.46 -11.10
N GLN A 286 -6.27 -17.63 -10.16
CA GLN A 286 -7.70 -17.43 -9.92
C GLN A 286 -8.41 -16.75 -11.11
N LEU A 287 -7.70 -15.88 -11.85
CA LEU A 287 -8.21 -15.25 -13.08
C LEU A 287 -8.08 -16.17 -14.32
N GLY A 288 -7.34 -17.28 -14.23
CA GLY A 288 -6.86 -18.04 -15.40
C GLY A 288 -7.32 -19.50 -15.60
N SER A 289 -8.01 -20.16 -14.66
CA SER A 289 -8.24 -21.62 -14.76
C SER A 289 -9.71 -22.09 -14.81
N LYS A 290 -10.01 -22.96 -15.78
CA LYS A 290 -11.32 -23.62 -16.00
C LYS A 290 -11.60 -24.68 -14.93
N ARG A 291 -12.87 -24.74 -14.52
CA ARG A 291 -13.46 -25.39 -13.33
C ARG A 291 -13.55 -26.93 -13.37
N SER A 292 -13.44 -27.56 -12.19
CA SER A 292 -14.21 -28.76 -11.79
C SER A 292 -14.24 -28.90 -10.25
N HIS A 293 -15.43 -29.05 -9.64
CA HIS A 293 -15.66 -29.10 -8.19
C HIS A 293 -15.65 -30.53 -7.61
N PRO A 294 -15.21 -30.70 -6.35
CA PRO A 294 -15.98 -31.50 -5.39
C PRO A 294 -16.15 -30.83 -4.00
N GLN A 295 -17.27 -31.17 -3.34
CA GLN A 295 -17.65 -30.76 -1.97
C GLN A 295 -16.73 -31.39 -0.90
N PHE A 296 -16.49 -30.72 0.25
CA PHE A 296 -16.94 -31.18 1.59
C PHE A 296 -16.38 -30.36 2.79
N ASP A 297 -17.26 -30.35 3.82
CA ASP A 297 -17.15 -30.22 5.29
C ASP A 297 -16.39 -29.08 5.97
N THR A 298 -17.13 -28.29 6.76
CA THR A 298 -16.71 -27.08 7.47
C THR A 298 -16.82 -27.28 8.98
N ARG A 299 -15.67 -27.40 9.68
CA ARG A 299 -15.52 -27.04 11.10
C ARG A 299 -14.03 -26.93 11.49
N PRO A 300 -13.51 -25.73 11.83
CA PRO A 300 -12.15 -25.59 12.36
C PRO A 300 -12.10 -26.02 13.83
N GLN A 301 -11.08 -26.80 14.21
CA GLN A 301 -10.71 -27.00 15.61
C GLN A 301 -9.59 -26.02 15.98
N ILE A 302 -9.84 -25.17 16.99
CA ILE A 302 -8.87 -24.23 17.54
C ILE A 302 -8.07 -24.96 18.65
N PRO A 303 -6.72 -25.01 18.57
CA PRO A 303 -5.89 -25.54 19.65
C PRO A 303 -5.93 -24.63 20.90
N ARG A 304 -6.06 -25.24 22.07
CA ARG A 304 -6.34 -24.59 23.38
C ARG A 304 -5.15 -23.86 24.05
N GLU A 305 -4.04 -23.59 23.38
CA GLU A 305 -2.79 -23.17 24.05
C GLU A 305 -2.40 -21.68 23.92
N TYR A 306 -3.26 -20.82 23.37
CA TYR A 306 -3.04 -19.36 23.35
C TYR A 306 -4.21 -18.55 23.97
N GLY A 307 -4.99 -19.17 24.85
CA GLY A 307 -6.02 -18.50 25.64
C GLY A 307 -5.45 -17.96 26.95
N GLY A 308 -5.02 -16.70 26.95
CA GLY A 308 -4.54 -16.06 28.17
C GLY A 308 -4.28 -14.58 27.94
N TYR A 309 -5.34 -13.79 27.75
CA TYR A 309 -5.46 -12.36 28.06
C TYR A 309 -6.89 -11.93 27.73
N TRP A 310 -7.84 -12.49 28.46
CA TRP A 310 -9.18 -11.92 28.66
C TRP A 310 -9.45 -12.17 30.13
N ASP A 311 -9.32 -11.12 30.94
CA ASP A 311 -9.76 -11.15 32.33
C ASP A 311 -11.28 -11.34 32.33
N ASP A 312 -11.71 -12.47 32.89
CA ASP A 312 -13.09 -12.75 33.26
C ASP A 312 -13.45 -11.83 34.44
N GLU A 313 -14.25 -10.79 34.19
CA GLU A 313 -15.05 -10.16 35.24
C GLU A 313 -16.49 -10.68 35.14
N ASP A 314 -16.80 -11.58 36.08
CA ASP A 314 -18.07 -11.79 36.78
C ASP A 314 -19.37 -11.60 35.96
N TYR A 315 -19.93 -12.72 35.51
CA TYR A 315 -21.39 -12.87 35.44
C TYR A 315 -21.80 -14.20 36.04
N ASP A 316 -22.34 -14.11 37.25
CA ASP A 316 -22.93 -15.22 38.00
C ASP A 316 -24.07 -15.88 37.22
N ASP A 317 -23.98 -17.21 37.21
CA ASP A 317 -24.94 -18.19 36.72
C ASP A 317 -26.07 -18.36 37.74
N ASP A 318 -27.30 -18.04 37.34
CA ASP A 318 -28.51 -18.61 37.94
C ASP A 318 -29.42 -19.04 36.79
N GLY A 319 -29.50 -20.36 36.62
CA GLY A 319 -30.20 -21.01 35.52
C GLY A 319 -31.71 -21.09 35.69
N ASP A 320 -32.37 -21.45 34.59
CA ASP A 320 -33.31 -22.58 34.48
C ASP A 320 -33.87 -22.63 33.05
N GLY A 321 -34.11 -23.84 32.55
CA GLY A 321 -35.29 -24.13 31.74
C GLY A 321 -35.25 -23.78 30.26
N SER A 322 -34.96 -24.80 29.46
CA SER A 322 -35.73 -25.19 28.26
C SER A 322 -36.53 -24.09 27.52
N ASP A 323 -36.21 -23.83 26.25
CA ASP A 323 -37.07 -24.31 25.17
C ASP A 323 -36.48 -24.10 23.77
N ILE A 324 -36.71 -25.13 22.97
CA ILE A 324 -36.48 -25.27 21.55
C ILE A 324 -37.43 -24.33 20.82
N LEU A 325 -36.98 -23.57 19.81
CA LEU A 325 -37.82 -23.19 18.67
C LEU A 325 -36.99 -22.78 17.44
N HIS A 326 -37.07 -23.63 16.42
CA HIS A 326 -36.87 -23.27 15.02
C HIS A 326 -37.87 -22.20 14.59
N VAL A 327 -37.43 -21.15 13.89
CA VAL A 327 -38.27 -20.44 12.91
C VAL A 327 -37.42 -19.96 11.72
N VAL A 328 -37.86 -20.42 10.56
CA VAL A 328 -37.80 -19.94 9.15
C VAL A 328 -36.99 -18.69 8.84
#